data_AF-A0A0R0IZ13-F1
#
_entry.id   AF-A0A0R0IZ13-F1
#
_cell.length_a   1.000
_cell.length_b   1.000
_cell.length_c   1.000
_cell.angle_alpha   90.00
_cell.angle_beta   90.00
_cell.angle_gamma   90.00
#
_symmetry.space_group_name_H-M   'P 1'
#
loop_
_entity.id
_entity.type
_entity.pdbx_description
1 polymer ?
#
loop_
_entity_poly.entity_id
_entity_poly.type
_entity_poly.pdbx_seq_one_letter_code
_entity_poly.pdbx_strand_id
1 'polypeptide(L)'
;MAATSSLPLDLHDPLFIHHADHPSHSLVSTPLNGDNFGAWRCAVVIALESKNKMGFIDGSILQPQDPTKLSLWKRNDSIVRSWLLNS
;
A
#
# COMPACT_ATOMS: atom_id res chain seq x y z
N MET A 1 -38.03 -0.57 4.23
CA MET A 1 -36.84 -1.03 3.47
C MET A 1 -35.67 -0.16 3.89
N ALA A 2 -34.64 -0.73 4.52
CA ALA A 2 -33.44 0.03 4.86
C ALA A 2 -32.64 0.25 3.57
N ALA A 3 -32.50 1.49 3.14
CA ALA A 3 -31.63 1.84 2.04
C ALA A 3 -30.19 1.55 2.47
N THR A 4 -29.55 0.55 1.87
CA THR A 4 -28.10 0.42 1.90
C THR A 4 -27.55 1.59 1.10
N SER A 5 -27.27 2.72 1.74
CA SER A 5 -26.48 3.76 1.10
C SER A 5 -25.09 3.16 0.90
N SER A 6 -24.78 2.73 -0.32
CA SER A 6 -23.39 2.50 -0.70
C SER A 6 -22.69 3.83 -0.54
N LEU A 7 -21.88 3.97 0.52
CA LEU A 7 -21.01 5.12 0.68
C LEU A 7 -20.20 5.26 -0.62
N PRO A 8 -20.08 6.46 -1.20
CA PRO A 8 -19.26 6.67 -2.37
C PRO A 8 -17.87 6.08 -2.12
N LEU A 9 -17.41 5.25 -3.05
CA LEU A 9 -16.07 4.67 -2.99
C LEU A 9 -15.06 5.82 -3.03
N ASP A 10 -14.48 6.15 -1.88
CA ASP A 10 -13.46 7.18 -1.79
C ASP A 10 -12.13 6.60 -2.29
N LEU A 11 -11.83 6.87 -3.57
CA LEU A 11 -10.58 6.44 -4.20
C LEU A 11 -9.35 7.16 -3.62
N HIS A 12 -9.56 8.21 -2.83
CA HIS A 12 -8.51 8.92 -2.12
C HIS A 12 -8.35 8.42 -0.68
N ASP A 13 -9.16 7.46 -0.21
CA ASP A 13 -8.92 6.81 1.07
C ASP A 13 -7.57 6.08 1.02
N PRO A 14 -6.61 6.39 1.90
CA PRO A 14 -5.32 5.69 1.95
C PRO A 14 -5.44 4.18 2.15
N LEU A 15 -6.57 3.71 2.71
CA LEU A 15 -6.88 2.29 2.90
C LEU A 15 -7.53 1.64 1.68
N PHE A 16 -7.93 2.40 0.66
CA PHE A 16 -8.46 1.85 -0.59
C PHE A 16 -7.40 0.97 -1.26
N ILE A 17 -7.77 -0.26 -1.66
CA ILE A 17 -6.90 -1.19 -2.38
C ILE A 17 -7.34 -1.18 -3.83
N HIS A 18 -6.45 -0.73 -4.73
CA HIS A 18 -6.73 -0.76 -6.15
C HIS A 18 -6.70 -2.20 -6.66
N HIS A 19 -7.52 -2.53 -7.67
CA HIS A 19 -7.60 -3.90 -8.19
C HIS A 19 -6.26 -4.43 -8.76
N ALA A 20 -5.36 -3.52 -9.15
CA ALA A 20 -4.00 -3.84 -9.62
C ALA A 20 -2.99 -4.08 -8.48
N ASP A 21 -3.36 -3.80 -7.23
CA ASP A 21 -2.48 -3.98 -6.07
C ASP A 21 -2.48 -5.45 -5.63
N HIS A 22 -1.58 -6.23 -6.22
CA HIS A 22 -1.42 -7.64 -5.93
C HIS A 22 -0.06 -7.91 -5.26
N PRO A 23 0.01 -8.72 -4.19
CA PRO A 23 1.25 -8.96 -3.44
C PRO A 23 2.34 -9.68 -4.26
N SER A 24 1.98 -10.36 -5.35
CA SER A 24 2.95 -11.02 -6.24
C SER A 24 3.57 -10.11 -7.30
N HIS A 25 3.10 -8.86 -7.44
CA HIS A 25 3.70 -7.92 -8.37
C HIS A 25 4.96 -7.31 -7.76
N SER A 26 6.05 -7.27 -8.52
CA SER A 26 7.25 -6.55 -8.08
C SER A 26 6.98 -5.04 -8.12
N LEU A 27 7.36 -4.36 -7.04
CA LEU A 27 7.21 -2.91 -6.92
C LEU A 27 8.23 -2.14 -7.77
N VAL A 28 9.42 -2.72 -7.92
CA VAL A 28 10.53 -2.18 -8.71
C VAL A 28 11.10 -3.28 -9.60
N SER A 29 11.69 -2.91 -10.73
CA SER A 29 12.22 -3.88 -11.70
C SER A 29 13.57 -4.48 -11.31
N THR A 30 14.32 -3.83 -10.42
CA THR A 30 15.69 -4.20 -10.07
C THR A 30 15.77 -4.52 -8.58
N PRO A 31 15.97 -5.80 -8.22
CA PRO A 31 16.14 -6.24 -6.84
C PRO A 31 17.18 -5.45 -6.07
N LEU A 32 16.93 -5.20 -4.78
CA LEU A 32 17.94 -4.62 -3.89
C LEU A 32 19.20 -5.50 -3.86
N ASN A 33 20.35 -4.86 -4.02
CA ASN A 33 21.68 -5.46 -3.85
C ASN A 33 22.58 -4.52 -3.04
N GLY A 34 23.82 -4.95 -2.78
CA GLY A 34 24.76 -4.19 -1.94
C GLY A 34 25.13 -2.80 -2.50
N ASP A 35 25.05 -2.61 -3.82
CA ASP A 35 25.57 -1.42 -4.50
C ASP A 35 24.46 -0.45 -4.93
N ASN A 36 23.21 -0.91 -5.05
CA ASN A 36 22.13 -0.14 -5.67
C ASN A 36 21.13 0.48 -4.68
N PHE A 37 21.38 0.44 -3.36
CA PHE A 37 20.41 0.89 -2.35
C PHE A 37 19.83 2.28 -2.62
N GLY A 38 20.65 3.24 -3.06
CA GLY A 38 20.17 4.59 -3.38
C GLY A 38 19.16 4.61 -4.51
N ALA A 39 19.45 3.92 -5.62
CA ALA A 39 18.55 3.82 -6.77
C ALA A 39 17.29 3.00 -6.44
N TRP A 40 17.45 1.90 -5.71
CA TRP A 40 16.35 1.06 -5.22
C TRP A 40 15.40 1.86 -4.33
N ARG A 41 15.94 2.61 -3.35
CA ARG A 41 15.15 3.45 -2.45
C ARG A 41 14.34 4.49 -3.23
N CYS A 42 14.95 5.18 -4.18
CA CYS A 42 14.24 6.15 -5.01
C CYS A 42 13.09 5.48 -5.78
N ALA A 43 13.32 4.30 -6.38
CA ALA A 43 12.30 3.57 -7.11
C ALA A 43 11.14 3.11 -6.21
N VAL A 44 11.45 2.58 -5.02
CA VAL A 44 10.43 2.15 -4.03
C VAL A 44 9.59 3.33 -3.58
N VAL A 45 10.20 4.48 -3.25
CA VAL A 45 9.48 5.69 -2.83
C VAL A 45 8.52 6.17 -3.92
N ILE A 46 9.00 6.34 -5.16
CA ILE A 46 8.17 6.76 -6.31
C ILE A 46 6.99 5.80 -6.51
N ALA A 47 7.25 4.50 -6.44
CA ALA A 47 6.21 3.49 -6.64
C ALA A 47 5.15 3.54 -5.52
N LEU A 48 5.55 3.68 -4.26
CA LEU A 48 4.61 3.76 -3.13
C LEU A 48 3.83 5.08 -3.12
N GLU A 49 4.45 6.20 -3.45
CA GLU A 49 3.79 7.51 -3.59
C GLU A 49 2.73 7.46 -4.70
N SER A 50 3.05 6.85 -5.85
CA SER A 50 2.09 6.70 -6.96
C SER A 50 0.84 5.88 -6.62
N LYS A 51 0.92 5.09 -5.53
CA LYS A 51 -0.15 4.20 -5.05
C LYS A 51 -0.80 4.69 -3.75
N ASN A 52 -0.40 5.86 -3.23
CA ASN A 52 -0.81 6.37 -1.92
C ASN A 52 -0.51 5.38 -0.76
N LYS A 53 0.61 4.65 -0.84
CA LYS A 53 1.02 3.67 0.19
C LYS A 53 2.24 4.06 1.00
N MET A 54 2.85 5.22 0.72
CA MET A 54 4.03 5.69 1.46
C MET A 54 3.78 5.79 2.97
N GLY A 55 2.54 6.10 3.37
CA GLY A 55 2.19 6.22 4.77
C GLY A 55 2.26 4.93 5.60
N PHE A 56 2.32 3.75 4.95
CA PHE A 56 2.60 2.49 5.63
C PHE A 56 4.08 2.31 5.98
N ILE A 57 4.97 3.06 5.33
CA ILE A 57 6.42 3.02 5.57
C ILE A 57 6.85 4.10 6.55
N ASP A 58 6.38 5.34 6.37
CA ASP A 58 6.73 6.46 7.24
C ASP A 58 5.86 6.55 8.52
N GLY A 59 4.79 5.75 8.60
CA GLY A 59 3.90 5.69 9.76
C GLY A 59 2.80 6.75 9.78
N SER A 60 2.64 7.58 8.75
CA SER A 60 1.56 8.56 8.65
C SER A 60 0.17 7.94 8.47
N ILE A 61 0.07 6.71 7.94
CA ILE A 61 -1.17 5.93 7.91
C ILE A 61 -1.24 5.04 9.16
N LEU A 62 -1.85 5.58 10.21
CA LEU A 62 -1.98 4.90 11.50
C LEU A 62 -2.91 3.70 11.43
N GLN A 63 -2.60 2.67 12.22
CA GLN A 63 -3.47 1.51 12.40
C GLN A 63 -4.80 1.96 13.05
N PRO A 64 -5.94 1.74 12.38
CA PRO A 64 -7.24 2.17 12.89
C PRO A 64 -7.76 1.21 13.98
N GLN A 65 -8.59 1.75 14.87
CA GLN A 65 -9.29 0.98 15.92
C GLN A 65 -10.60 0.36 15.42
N ASP A 66 -11.23 0.99 14.42
CA ASP A 66 -12.45 0.47 13.78
C ASP A 66 -12.16 -0.88 13.11
N PRO A 67 -12.84 -1.97 13.49
CA PRO A 67 -12.61 -3.30 12.92
C PRO A 67 -12.73 -3.35 11.40
N THR A 68 -13.63 -2.56 10.81
CA THR A 68 -13.84 -2.55 9.36
C THR A 68 -12.61 -2.00 8.64
N LYS A 69 -12.11 -0.84 9.09
CA LYS A 69 -10.88 -0.21 8.59
C LYS A 69 -9.62 -1.01 8.95
N LEU A 70 -9.58 -1.66 10.11
CA LEU A 70 -8.44 -2.47 10.53
C LEU A 70 -8.19 -3.64 9.58
N SER A 71 -9.25 -4.26 9.08
CA SER A 71 -9.13 -5.33 8.08
C SER A 71 -8.49 -4.84 6.77
N LEU A 72 -8.88 -3.64 6.29
CA LEU A 72 -8.33 -3.02 5.09
C LEU A 72 -6.88 -2.55 5.29
N TRP A 73 -6.58 -1.97 6.45
CA TRP A 73 -5.24 -1.56 6.84
C TRP A 73 -4.30 -2.77 6.84
N LYS A 74 -4.69 -3.88 7.48
CA LYS A 74 -3.89 -5.12 7.52
C LYS A 74 -3.62 -5.70 6.13
N ARG A 75 -4.60 -5.62 5.22
CA ARG A 75 -4.42 -6.08 3.83
C ARG A 75 -3.42 -5.23 3.07
N ASN A 76 -3.51 -3.89 3.19
CA ASN A 76 -2.53 -2.98 2.60
C ASN A 76 -1.12 -3.20 3.16
N ASP A 77 -1.01 -3.29 4.49
CA ASP A 77 0.25 -3.53 5.19
C ASP A 77 0.92 -4.83 4.70
N SER A 78 0.15 -5.91 4.53
CA SER A 78 0.66 -7.16 3.94
C SER A 78 1.11 -6.99 2.48
N ILE A 79 0.35 -6.27 1.64
CA ILE A 79 0.73 -6.01 0.24
C ILE A 79 2.05 -5.23 0.18
N VAL A 80 2.16 -4.14 0.95
CA VAL A 80 3.36 -3.28 0.99
C VAL A 80 4.57 -4.09 1.48
N ARG A 81 4.41 -4.94 2.51
CA ARG A 81 5.50 -5.83 2.94
C ARG A 81 5.88 -6.86 1.88
N SER A 82 4.93 -7.45 1.18
CA SER A 82 5.22 -8.37 0.07
C SER A 82 5.99 -7.68 -1.05
N TRP A 83 5.63 -6.45 -1.36
CA TRP A 83 6.35 -5.63 -2.33
C TRP A 83 7.79 -5.35 -1.92
N LEU A 84 8.01 -4.92 -0.68
CA LEU A 84 9.36 -4.67 -0.16
C LEU A 84 10.22 -5.94 -0.07
N LEU A 85 9.61 -7.09 0.21
CA LEU A 85 10.32 -8.37 0.29
C LEU A 85 10.79 -8.88 -1.09
N ASN A 86 10.02 -8.56 -2.14
CA ASN A 86 10.29 -9.01 -3.51
C ASN A 86 10.97 -7.94 -4.38
N SER A 87 11.26 -6.76 -3.82
CA SER A 87 11.84 -5.61 -4.52
C SER A 87 13.35 -5.53 -4.45
#